data_AF-A0A1V5CYJ0-F1
#
_entry.id   AF-A0A1V5CYJ0-F1
#
_cell.length_a   1.000
_cell.length_b   1.000
_cell.length_c   1.000
_cell.angle_alpha   90.00
_cell.angle_beta   90.00
_cell.angle_gamma   90.00
#
_symmetry.space_group_name_H-M   'P 1'
#
loop_
_entity.id
_entity.type
_entity.pdbx_description
1 polymer ?
#
loop_
_entity_poly.entity_id
_entity_poly.type
_entity_poly.pdbx_seq_one_letter_code
_entity_poly.pdbx_strand_id
1 'polypeptide(L)'
;MLTQAVQKALENTFVQKNPWGRSRNKRAAWTEKVDFAIPHVSETESKRLLFVCCIQAYDPRCMVIPANVANIFNKAGLEFGILGEEEACCGNEIRRMGETGLFEEL
;
A
#
# COMPACT_ATOMS: atom_id res chain seq x y z
N MET A 1 0.05 -29.60 3.55
CA MET A 1 -0.51 -29.03 2.31
C MET A 1 -1.00 -27.62 2.64
N LEU A 2 -0.69 -26.60 1.83
CA LEU A 2 -1.19 -25.23 2.07
C LEU A 2 -2.71 -25.20 1.97
N THR A 3 -3.36 -24.37 2.77
CA THR A 3 -4.81 -24.18 2.66
C THR A 3 -5.14 -23.38 1.39
N GLN A 4 -6.33 -23.58 0.82
CA GLN A 4 -6.77 -22.81 -0.35
C GLN A 4 -6.72 -21.30 -0.11
N ALA A 5 -7.02 -20.86 1.12
CA ALA A 5 -6.95 -19.45 1.49
C ALA A 5 -5.52 -18.90 1.41
N VAL A 6 -4.51 -19.66 1.86
CA VAL A 6 -3.11 -19.26 1.77
C VAL A 6 -2.65 -19.23 0.32
N GLN A 7 -2.96 -20.27 -0.46
CA GLN A 7 -2.63 -20.30 -1.90
C GLN A 7 -3.18 -19.08 -2.64
N LYS A 8 -4.45 -18.75 -2.42
CA LYS A 8 -5.08 -17.58 -3.04
C LYS A 8 -4.43 -16.26 -2.61
N ALA A 9 -4.03 -16.13 -1.35
CA ALA A 9 -3.34 -14.92 -0.87
C ALA A 9 -1.96 -14.74 -1.53
N LEU A 10 -1.22 -15.83 -1.73
CA LEU A 10 0.06 -15.84 -2.43
C LEU A 10 -0.11 -15.48 -3.91
N GLU A 11 -1.05 -16.13 -4.62
CA GLU A 11 -1.38 -15.84 -6.01
C GLU A 11 -1.82 -14.38 -6.22
N ASN A 12 -2.73 -13.90 -5.36
CA ASN A 12 -3.16 -12.50 -5.40
C ASN A 12 -1.98 -11.55 -5.18
N THR A 13 -1.06 -11.88 -4.27
CA THR A 13 0.11 -11.05 -4.02
C THR A 13 1.05 -11.02 -5.21
N PHE A 14 1.23 -12.13 -5.92
CA PHE A 14 2.00 -12.17 -7.15
C PHE A 14 1.36 -11.30 -8.25
N VAL A 15 0.06 -11.49 -8.52
CA VAL A 15 -0.63 -10.83 -9.65
C VAL A 15 -0.99 -9.38 -9.37
N GLN A 16 -1.58 -9.10 -8.20
CA GLN A 16 -2.13 -7.79 -7.83
C GLN A 16 -1.20 -7.00 -6.92
N LYS A 17 -0.04 -7.55 -6.55
CA LYS A 17 0.90 -6.96 -5.58
C LYS A 17 0.23 -6.67 -4.21
N ASN A 18 -0.85 -7.39 -3.89
CA ASN A 18 -1.52 -7.40 -2.58
C ASN A 18 -2.27 -8.72 -2.32
N PRO A 19 -2.35 -9.20 -1.07
CA PRO A 19 -2.97 -10.49 -0.75
C PRO A 19 -4.51 -10.50 -0.86
N TRP A 20 -5.13 -9.32 -0.94
CA TRP A 20 -6.59 -9.16 -0.96
C TRP A 20 -7.21 -9.33 -2.35
N GLY A 21 -6.37 -9.46 -3.40
CA GLY A 21 -6.84 -9.60 -4.78
C GLY A 21 -7.56 -8.36 -5.31
N ARG A 22 -7.32 -7.19 -4.70
CA ARG A 22 -7.91 -5.92 -5.13
C ARG A 22 -7.08 -5.33 -6.27
N SER A 23 -7.74 -4.64 -7.19
CA SER A 23 -7.07 -3.95 -8.29
C SER A 23 -6.10 -2.89 -7.78
N ARG A 24 -4.89 -2.86 -8.34
CA ARG A 24 -3.82 -1.89 -8.03
C ARG A 24 -4.27 -0.44 -8.21
N ASN A 25 -5.15 -0.17 -9.16
CA ASN A 25 -5.67 1.16 -9.44
C ASN A 25 -6.54 1.72 -8.31
N LYS A 26 -7.00 0.86 -7.38
CA LYS A 26 -7.75 1.29 -6.19
C LYS A 26 -6.85 1.55 -4.99
N ARG A 27 -5.53 1.36 -5.10
CA ARG A 27 -4.60 1.48 -3.97
C ARG A 27 -4.53 2.89 -3.39
N ALA A 28 -4.63 3.90 -4.25
CA ALA A 28 -4.64 5.30 -3.85
C ALA A 28 -6.04 5.84 -3.51
N ALA A 29 -7.12 5.04 -3.55
CA ALA A 29 -8.48 5.56 -3.37
C ALA A 29 -8.73 6.21 -1.99
N TRP A 30 -7.88 5.93 -0.99
CA TRP A 30 -7.95 6.60 0.31
C TRP A 30 -7.62 8.10 0.24
N THR A 31 -6.88 8.56 -0.79
CA THR A 31 -6.54 9.98 -0.96
C THR A 31 -7.75 10.85 -1.28
N GLU A 32 -8.84 10.25 -1.78
CA GLU A 32 -10.13 10.92 -1.98
C GLU A 32 -10.74 11.45 -0.67
N LYS A 33 -10.19 11.05 0.49
CA LYS A 33 -10.61 11.49 1.83
C LYS A 33 -9.84 12.71 2.36
N VAL A 34 -8.93 13.29 1.57
CA VAL A 34 -8.19 14.51 1.94
C VAL A 34 -8.47 15.63 0.94
N ASP A 35 -8.38 16.88 1.40
CA ASP A 35 -8.73 18.06 0.60
C ASP A 35 -7.53 18.68 -0.15
N PHE A 36 -6.48 17.88 -0.40
CA PHE A 36 -5.27 18.32 -1.09
C PHE A 36 -4.69 17.22 -1.98
N ALA A 37 -3.98 17.61 -3.03
CA ALA A 37 -3.30 16.66 -3.89
C ALA A 37 -2.06 16.08 -3.18
N ILE A 38 -1.92 14.75 -3.21
CA ILE A 38 -0.73 14.06 -2.75
C ILE A 38 0.05 13.64 -4.00
N PRO A 39 1.26 14.18 -4.23
CA PRO A 39 2.04 13.89 -5.44
C PRO A 39 2.62 12.47 -5.41
N HIS A 40 3.11 12.03 -6.56
CA HIS A 40 3.96 10.85 -6.58
C HIS A 40 5.28 11.17 -5.87
N VAL A 41 5.85 10.23 -5.11
CA VAL A 41 7.08 10.50 -4.33
C VAL A 41 8.26 10.94 -5.21
N SER A 42 8.31 10.49 -6.47
CA SER A 42 9.35 10.92 -7.43
C SER A 42 9.27 12.40 -7.77
N GLU A 43 8.12 13.04 -7.61
CA GLU A 43 7.88 14.46 -7.91
C GLU A 43 8.23 15.37 -6.73
N THR A 44 8.46 14.82 -5.54
CA THR A 44 8.82 15.57 -4.32
C THR A 44 10.32 15.81 -4.22
N GLU A 45 10.76 16.92 -3.65
CA GLU A 45 12.19 17.18 -3.42
C GLU A 45 12.76 16.33 -2.27
N SER A 46 11.98 16.17 -1.21
CA SER A 46 12.34 15.40 -0.02
C SER A 46 12.46 13.90 -0.25
N LYS A 47 11.86 13.37 -1.34
CA LYS A 47 11.72 11.92 -1.62
C LYS A 47 11.16 11.13 -0.45
N ARG A 48 10.37 11.77 0.42
CA ARG A 48 9.80 11.15 1.61
C ARG A 48 8.54 10.38 1.22
N LEU A 49 8.60 9.06 1.37
CA LEU A 49 7.50 8.16 1.06
C LEU A 49 6.59 7.95 2.27
N LEU A 50 5.29 8.22 2.10
CA LEU A 50 4.24 7.64 2.94
C LEU A 50 3.86 6.27 2.37
N PHE A 51 4.46 5.20 2.91
CA PHE A 51 4.12 3.83 2.54
C PHE A 51 2.88 3.37 3.33
N VAL A 52 1.80 3.03 2.63
CA VAL A 52 0.47 2.84 3.24
C VAL A 52 0.21 1.40 3.64
N CYS A 53 0.78 0.42 2.90
CA CYS A 53 0.51 -1.01 3.08
C CYS A 53 -0.93 -1.42 2.69
N CYS A 54 -1.19 -2.73 2.65
CA CYS A 54 -2.40 -3.28 2.03
C CYS A 54 -3.69 -3.02 2.81
N ILE A 55 -3.67 -3.14 4.14
CA ILE A 55 -4.89 -3.02 4.95
C ILE A 55 -5.42 -1.59 4.88
N GLN A 56 -4.54 -0.61 5.06
CA GLN A 56 -4.89 0.80 5.06
C GLN A 56 -5.26 1.30 3.66
N ALA A 57 -4.69 0.69 2.60
CA ALA A 57 -5.01 1.05 1.23
C ALA A 57 -6.34 0.46 0.72
N TYR A 58 -6.79 -0.69 1.25
CA TYR A 58 -7.93 -1.42 0.66
C TYR A 58 -9.11 -1.67 1.61
N ASP A 59 -8.93 -1.72 2.92
CA ASP A 59 -10.06 -1.88 3.86
C ASP A 59 -10.71 -0.50 4.09
N PRO A 60 -11.98 -0.29 3.67
CA PRO A 60 -12.65 1.00 3.83
C PRO A 60 -12.69 1.52 5.27
N ARG A 61 -12.64 0.63 6.26
CA ARG A 61 -12.62 0.97 7.69
C ARG A 61 -11.27 1.51 8.13
N CYS A 62 -10.20 1.13 7.44
CA CYS A 62 -8.82 1.51 7.77
C CYS A 62 -8.29 2.66 6.91
N MET A 63 -8.92 2.98 5.78
CA MET A 63 -8.52 4.09 4.89
C MET A 63 -8.48 5.47 5.56
N VAL A 64 -9.19 5.64 6.69
CA VAL A 64 -9.13 6.89 7.48
C VAL A 64 -7.74 7.11 8.11
N ILE A 65 -6.98 6.03 8.36
CA ILE A 65 -5.67 6.10 9.01
C ILE A 65 -4.64 6.83 8.13
N PRO A 66 -4.36 6.41 6.88
CA PRO A 66 -3.42 7.12 6.02
C PRO A 66 -3.89 8.53 5.67
N ALA A 67 -5.21 8.75 5.53
CA ALA A 67 -5.77 10.09 5.34
C ALA A 67 -5.48 11.03 6.53
N ASN A 68 -5.61 10.54 7.76
CA ASN A 68 -5.28 11.32 8.96
C ASN A 68 -3.78 11.60 9.07
N VAL A 69 -2.92 10.61 8.74
CA VAL A 69 -1.46 10.80 8.71
C VAL A 69 -1.08 11.86 7.67
N ALA A 70 -1.64 11.78 6.46
CA ALA A 70 -1.42 12.76 5.40
C ALA A 70 -1.86 14.17 5.85
N ASN A 71 -3.03 14.29 6.50
CA ASN A 71 -3.49 15.57 7.05
C ASN A 71 -2.53 16.14 8.11
N ILE A 72 -1.97 15.29 8.98
CA ILE A 72 -0.98 15.71 9.98
C ILE A 72 0.28 16.23 9.28
N PHE A 73 0.80 15.50 8.29
CA PHE A 73 1.99 15.91 7.54
C PHE A 73 1.78 17.24 6.81
N ASN A 74 0.64 17.39 6.13
CA ASN A 74 0.29 18.64 5.44
C ASN A 74 0.21 19.83 6.42
N LYS A 75 -0.45 19.65 7.57
CA LYS A 75 -0.53 20.70 8.61
C LYS A 75 0.83 21.01 9.26
N ALA A 76 1.72 20.03 9.32
CA ALA A 76 3.08 20.21 9.83
C ALA A 76 4.04 20.83 8.79
N GLY A 77 3.59 21.07 7.56
CA GLY A 77 4.46 21.54 6.47
C GLY A 77 5.51 20.50 6.03
N LEU A 78 5.26 19.22 6.31
CA LEU A 78 6.14 18.14 5.87
C LEU A 78 5.79 17.80 4.42
N GLU A 79 6.75 17.96 3.52
CA GLU A 79 6.63 17.44 2.16
C GLU A 79 6.75 15.91 2.17
N PHE A 80 5.86 15.24 1.44
CA PHE A 80 5.84 13.80 1.25
C PHE A 80 5.10 13.46 -0.05
N GLY A 81 5.30 12.24 -0.53
CA GLY A 81 4.53 11.67 -1.64
C GLY A 81 4.20 10.21 -1.40
N ILE A 82 3.48 9.63 -2.34
CA ILE A 82 3.08 8.21 -2.35
C ILE A 82 3.54 7.54 -3.63
N LEU A 83 3.53 6.21 -3.66
CA LEU A 83 3.77 5.42 -4.88
C LEU A 83 2.48 5.13 -5.68
N GLY A 84 1.30 5.46 -5.11
CA GLY A 84 0.02 5.20 -5.78
C GLY A 84 -0.18 3.73 -6.14
N GLU A 85 -0.37 3.46 -7.44
CA GLU A 85 -0.56 2.11 -7.99
C GLU A 85 0.74 1.27 -8.05
N GLU A 86 1.89 1.92 -7.96
CA GLU A 86 3.22 1.29 -7.97
C GLU A 86 3.61 0.70 -6.62
N GLU A 87 2.99 1.15 -5.53
CA GLU A 87 3.25 0.56 -4.23
C GLU A 87 2.90 -0.94 -4.32
N ALA A 88 3.74 -1.82 -3.75
CA ALA A 88 3.45 -3.24 -3.56
C ALA A 88 3.23 -3.60 -2.08
N CYS A 89 2.82 -4.85 -1.80
CA CYS A 89 2.75 -5.40 -0.45
C CYS A 89 4.14 -5.39 0.19
N CYS A 90 4.24 -5.09 1.49
CA CYS A 90 5.53 -5.16 2.22
C CYS A 90 6.08 -6.58 2.40
N GLY A 91 5.34 -7.61 1.96
CA GLY A 91 5.81 -8.99 1.96
C GLY A 91 5.91 -9.66 3.34
N ASN A 92 5.53 -9.00 4.45
CA ASN A 92 5.67 -9.57 5.80
C ASN A 92 5.05 -10.97 5.93
N GLU A 93 3.78 -11.12 5.55
CA GLU A 93 3.09 -12.42 5.65
C GLU A 93 3.62 -13.42 4.63
N ILE A 94 4.05 -12.96 3.45
CA ILE A 94 4.65 -13.80 2.41
C ILE A 94 5.94 -14.45 2.94
N ARG A 95 6.83 -13.64 3.52
CA ARG A 95 8.07 -14.11 4.15
C ARG A 95 7.79 -15.07 5.30
N ARG A 96 6.79 -14.78 6.14
CA ARG A 96 6.42 -15.62 7.29
C ARG A 96 5.82 -16.97 6.87
N MET A 97 5.17 -17.03 5.71
CA MET A 97 4.66 -18.28 5.12
C MET A 97 5.76 -19.12 4.46
N GLY A 98 6.98 -18.58 4.32
CA GLY A 98 8.13 -19.29 3.75
C GLY A 98 8.28 -19.13 2.23
N GLU A 99 7.50 -18.25 1.60
CA GLU A 99 7.56 -17.98 0.15
C GLU A 99 8.64 -16.93 -0.15
N THR A 100 9.91 -17.30 0.07
CA THR A 100 11.06 -16.39 -0.08
C THR A 100 11.18 -15.83 -1.50
N GLY A 101 10.93 -16.64 -2.54
CA GLY A 101 11.03 -16.20 -3.93
C GLY A 101 10.03 -15.09 -4.27
N LEU A 102 8.78 -15.23 -3.82
CA LEU A 102 7.78 -14.16 -3.99
C LEU A 102 8.13 -12.93 -3.15
N PHE A 103 8.69 -13.10 -1.94
CA PHE A 103 9.14 -11.98 -1.12
C PHE A 103 10.25 -11.17 -1.79
N GLU A 104 11.18 -11.80 -2.51
CA GLU A 104 12.27 -11.13 -3.24
C GLU A 104 11.79 -10.40 -4.51
N GLU A 105 10.65 -10.80 -5.07
CA GLU A 105 10.05 -10.19 -6.27
C GLU A 105 9.11 -9.01 -5.97
N LEU A 106 8.80 -8.77 -4.69
CA LEU A 106 7.96 -7.66 -4.23
C LEU A 106 8.78 -6.38 -4.02
#